data_AF-A0A258I0B6-F1
#
_entry.id   AF-A0A258I0B6-F1
#
_cell.length_a   1.000
_cell.length_b   1.000
_cell.length_c   1.000
_cell.angle_alpha   90.00
_cell.angle_beta   90.00
_cell.angle_gamma   90.00
#
_symmetry.space_group_name_H-M   'P 1'
#
loop_
_entity.id
_entity.type
_entity.pdbx_description
1 polymer ?
#
loop_
_entity_poly.entity_id
_entity_poly.type
_entity_poly.pdbx_seq_one_letter_code
_entity_poly.pdbx_strand_id
1 'polypeptide(L)'
;MMDPFTLTIDSLIAPAQNCFAVTPHDTAALPLVTKSIYVGLGGDLAVLPLQGEISVIFRNLPDGMILDVRARAILATGTTASDIVGLA
;
A
#
# COMPACT_ATOMS: atom_id res chain seq x y z
N MET A 1 -14.08 -8.92 21.36
CA MET A 1 -12.83 -8.22 21.72
C MET A 1 -13.22 -6.85 22.23
N MET A 2 -12.66 -6.36 23.34
CA MET A 2 -12.86 -4.98 23.80
C MET A 2 -11.75 -4.12 23.20
N ASP A 3 -12.11 -3.11 22.42
CA ASP A 3 -11.17 -2.12 21.88
C ASP A 3 -11.30 -0.80 22.67
N PRO A 4 -10.27 -0.39 23.43
CA PRO A 4 -10.31 0.86 24.20
C PRO A 4 -10.26 2.12 23.32
N PHE A 5 -9.93 2.00 22.03
CA PHE A 5 -9.81 3.13 21.09
C PHE A 5 -11.05 3.36 20.24
N THR A 6 -12.17 2.71 20.54
CA THR A 6 -13.44 2.83 19.78
C THR A 6 -14.01 4.25 19.67
N LEU A 7 -13.65 5.15 20.59
CA LEU A 7 -14.06 6.57 20.57
C LEU A 7 -13.01 7.50 19.92
N THR A 8 -11.93 6.94 19.39
CA THR A 8 -10.92 7.72 18.65
C THR A 8 -11.30 7.84 17.18
N ILE A 9 -10.95 8.98 16.57
CA ILE A 9 -11.16 9.21 15.14
C ILE A 9 -9.98 8.67 14.34
N ASP A 10 -10.27 8.12 13.16
CA ASP A 10 -9.22 7.73 12.22
C ASP A 10 -8.50 8.96 11.65
N SER A 11 -7.22 8.81 11.30
CA SER A 11 -6.40 9.86 10.71
C SER A 11 -5.24 9.30 9.88
N LEU A 12 -4.51 10.16 9.17
CA LEU A 12 -3.37 9.77 8.33
C LEU A 12 -2.18 9.21 9.10
N ILE A 13 -2.08 9.53 10.39
CA ILE A 13 -1.02 9.04 11.29
C ILE A 13 -1.52 7.96 12.24
N ALA A 14 -2.83 7.67 12.24
CA ALA A 14 -3.38 6.57 13.02
C ALA A 14 -3.09 5.23 12.30
N PRO A 15 -2.87 4.14 13.06
CA PRO A 15 -2.66 2.82 12.49
C PRO A 15 -3.74 2.42 11.49
N ALA A 16 -3.37 1.62 10.50
CA ALA A 16 -4.33 1.00 9.60
C ALA A 16 -5.27 0.09 10.38
N GLN A 17 -6.57 0.19 10.11
CA GLN A 17 -7.59 -0.65 10.73
C GLN A 17 -7.94 -1.85 9.85
N ASN A 18 -7.58 -1.78 8.57
CA ASN A 18 -7.77 -2.86 7.62
C ASN A 18 -6.47 -3.17 6.88
N CYS A 19 -6.32 -4.44 6.47
CA CYS A 19 -5.23 -4.86 5.62
C CYS A 19 -5.74 -5.85 4.57
N PHE A 20 -5.14 -5.81 3.38
CA PHE A 20 -5.52 -6.70 2.29
C PHE A 20 -4.32 -7.05 1.43
N ALA A 21 -4.27 -8.29 0.97
CA ALA A 21 -3.26 -8.72 0.00
C ALA A 21 -3.46 -7.95 -1.31
N VAL A 22 -2.35 -7.52 -1.91
CA VAL A 22 -2.36 -6.79 -3.19
C VAL A 22 -1.76 -7.67 -4.27
N THR A 23 -2.55 -7.94 -5.30
CA THR A 23 -2.07 -8.45 -6.58
C THR A 23 -1.90 -7.26 -7.53
N PRO A 24 -0.67 -6.93 -7.97
CA PRO A 24 -0.45 -5.84 -8.91
C PRO A 24 -1.24 -6.02 -10.21
N HIS A 25 -1.81 -4.93 -10.72
CA HIS A 25 -2.60 -4.93 -11.96
C HIS A 25 -2.52 -3.58 -12.66
N ASP A 26 -2.37 -3.59 -13.99
CA ASP A 26 -2.10 -2.35 -14.76
C ASP A 26 -3.34 -1.47 -14.96
N THR A 27 -4.54 -2.03 -14.78
CA THR A 27 -5.80 -1.29 -15.01
C THR A 27 -6.79 -1.32 -13.85
N ALA A 28 -6.51 -2.07 -12.79
CA ALA A 28 -7.45 -2.23 -11.67
C ALA A 28 -6.96 -1.39 -10.48
N ALA A 29 -7.89 -0.63 -9.90
CA ALA A 29 -7.63 0.09 -8.66
C ALA A 29 -7.65 -0.86 -7.46
N LEU A 30 -7.00 -0.46 -6.37
CA LEU A 30 -7.13 -1.12 -5.08
C LEU A 30 -8.56 -0.93 -4.54
N PRO A 31 -9.08 -1.88 -3.75
CA PRO A 31 -10.40 -1.76 -3.15
C PRO A 31 -10.49 -0.60 -2.14
N LEU A 32 -9.38 -0.25 -1.51
CA LEU A 32 -9.24 0.87 -0.58
C LEU A 32 -7.93 1.60 -0.86
N VAL A 33 -7.94 2.91 -0.66
CA VAL A 33 -6.71 3.71 -0.70
C VAL A 33 -5.88 3.39 0.54
N THR A 34 -4.61 3.08 0.36
CA THR A 34 -3.72 2.75 1.48
C THR A 34 -3.34 4.00 2.29
N LYS A 35 -2.94 3.80 3.54
CA LYS A 35 -2.08 4.70 4.32
C LYS A 35 -0.62 4.39 4.06
N SER A 36 -0.30 3.10 4.00
CA SER A 36 1.02 2.57 3.72
C SER A 36 0.94 1.19 3.06
N ILE A 37 2.07 0.71 2.54
CA ILE A 37 2.18 -0.56 1.84
C ILE A 37 3.29 -1.36 2.50
N TYR A 38 3.00 -2.58 2.92
CA TYR A 38 4.02 -3.53 3.35
C TYR A 38 4.51 -4.35 2.15
N VAL A 39 5.83 -4.49 2.05
CA VAL A 39 6.51 -5.27 0.99
C VAL A 39 7.17 -6.46 1.65
N GLY A 40 6.63 -7.67 1.44
CA GLY A 40 7.20 -8.88 2.04
C GLY A 40 8.54 -9.25 1.42
N LEU A 41 8.58 -9.39 0.09
CA LEU A 41 9.81 -9.61 -0.67
C LEU A 41 10.14 -8.36 -1.51
N GLY A 42 11.36 -7.89 -1.32
CA GLY A 42 11.90 -6.68 -1.92
C GLY A 42 12.03 -6.74 -3.44
N GLY A 43 12.24 -5.56 -4.01
CA GLY A 43 12.27 -5.35 -5.45
C GLY A 43 11.80 -3.95 -5.82
N ASP A 44 11.36 -3.79 -7.06
CA ASP A 44 10.77 -2.55 -7.54
C ASP A 44 9.25 -2.60 -7.34
N LEU A 45 8.65 -1.47 -6.98
CA LEU A 45 7.20 -1.34 -6.79
C LEU A 45 6.68 -0.12 -7.55
N ALA A 46 5.86 -0.36 -8.57
CA ALA A 46 5.21 0.67 -9.36
C ALA A 46 3.87 1.06 -8.72
N VAL A 47 3.83 2.27 -8.16
CA VAL A 47 2.69 2.78 -7.38
C VAL A 47 2.02 3.93 -8.11
N LEU A 48 0.69 3.88 -8.25
CA LEU A 48 -0.10 5.06 -8.58
C LEU A 48 -0.60 5.71 -7.28
N PRO A 49 -0.04 6.86 -6.88
CA PRO A 49 -0.43 7.51 -5.63
C PRO A 49 -1.85 8.10 -5.75
N LEU A 50 -2.49 8.35 -4.61
CA LEU A 50 -3.87 8.82 -4.52
C LEU A 50 -4.17 10.03 -5.41
N GLN A 51 -3.28 11.02 -5.42
CA GLN A 51 -3.45 12.28 -6.15
C GLN A 51 -2.53 12.42 -7.37
N GLY A 52 -1.76 11.39 -7.71
CA GLY A 52 -0.88 11.45 -8.90
C GLY A 52 -1.53 10.81 -10.11
N GLU A 53 -1.32 11.41 -11.28
CA GLU A 53 -1.84 10.90 -12.56
C GLU A 53 -0.93 9.84 -13.19
N ILE A 54 0.34 9.79 -12.78
CA ILE A 54 1.35 8.89 -13.33
C ILE A 54 1.90 7.99 -12.22
N SER A 55 2.14 6.72 -12.55
CA SER A 55 2.79 5.78 -11.64
C SER A 55 4.25 6.13 -11.39
N VAL A 56 4.70 6.00 -10.14
CA VAL A 56 6.09 6.17 -9.74
C VAL A 56 6.65 4.81 -9.32
N ILE A 57 7.87 4.49 -9.76
CA ILE A 57 8.55 3.25 -9.39
C ILE A 57 9.48 3.54 -8.21
N PHE A 58 9.19 2.91 -7.07
CA PHE A 58 10.12 2.83 -5.96
C PHE A 58 11.07 1.67 -6.22
N ARG A 59 12.36 1.95 -6.38
CA ARG A 59 13.35 0.94 -6.77
C ARG A 59 14.06 0.32 -5.57
N ASN A 60 14.40 -0.96 -5.70
CA ASN A 60 15.24 -1.70 -4.76
C ASN A 60 14.76 -1.56 -3.30
N LEU A 61 13.44 -1.70 -3.10
CA LEU A 61 12.86 -1.80 -1.77
C LEU A 61 13.37 -3.08 -1.09
N PRO A 62 13.78 -3.02 0.17
CA PRO A 62 14.19 -4.21 0.91
C PRO A 62 12.98 -5.06 1.34
N ASP A 63 13.25 -6.32 1.65
CA ASP A 63 12.28 -7.23 2.29
C ASP A 63 11.78 -6.62 3.61
N GLY A 64 10.49 -6.77 3.88
CA GLY A 64 9.85 -6.25 5.10
C GLY A 64 9.67 -4.73 5.16
N MET A 65 9.89 -4.00 4.07
CA MET A 65 9.74 -2.54 4.04
C MET A 65 8.28 -2.11 4.24
N ILE A 66 8.07 -1.08 5.05
CA ILE A 66 6.81 -0.33 5.10
C ILE A 66 7.02 0.97 4.33
N LEU A 67 6.29 1.12 3.23
CA LEU A 67 6.30 2.30 2.39
C LEU A 67 5.10 3.18 2.74
N ASP A 68 5.35 4.35 3.34
CA ASP A 68 4.32 5.31 3.75
C ASP A 68 3.79 6.13 2.57
N VAL A 69 3.08 5.45 1.67
CA VAL A 69 2.45 6.04 0.50
C VAL A 69 0.98 5.66 0.47
N ARG A 70 0.15 6.69 0.26
CA ARG A 70 -1.26 6.52 -0.05
C ARG A 70 -1.43 6.19 -1.52
N ALA A 71 -1.65 4.92 -1.82
CA ALA A 71 -1.79 4.41 -3.18
C ALA A 71 -3.25 4.11 -3.51
N ARG A 72 -3.63 4.38 -4.77
CA ARG A 72 -4.92 3.96 -5.34
C ARG A 72 -4.79 2.76 -6.29
N ALA A 73 -3.59 2.48 -6.79
CA ALA A 73 -3.28 1.29 -7.58
C ALA A 73 -1.81 0.90 -7.42
N ILE A 74 -1.50 -0.38 -7.64
CA ILE A 74 -0.13 -0.90 -7.81
C ILE A 74 -0.12 -1.60 -9.16
N LEU A 75 0.78 -1.17 -10.05
CA LEU A 75 0.84 -1.66 -11.42
C LEU A 75 1.65 -2.96 -11.46
N ALA A 76 1.27 -3.89 -12.34
CA ALA A 76 2.04 -5.11 -12.58
C ALA A 76 3.31 -4.76 -13.37
N THR A 77 3.17 -3.89 -14.37
CA THR A 77 4.30 -3.36 -15.13
C THR A 77 5.21 -2.54 -14.22
N GLY A 78 6.49 -2.93 -14.15
CA GLY A 78 7.49 -2.25 -13.33
C GLY A 78 7.49 -2.65 -11.85
N THR A 79 6.70 -3.65 -11.46
CA THR A 79 6.74 -4.24 -10.11
C THR A 79 7.43 -5.60 -10.15
N THR A 80 8.48 -5.76 -9.36
CA THR A 80 9.17 -7.05 -9.12
C THR A 80 9.08 -7.49 -7.66
N ALA A 81 8.70 -6.60 -6.74
CA ALA A 81 8.40 -6.95 -5.36
C ALA A 81 7.19 -7.90 -5.26
N SER A 82 7.16 -8.75 -4.23
CA SER A 82 6.07 -9.69 -3.97
C SER A 82 5.63 -9.68 -2.50
N ASP A 83 4.60 -10.46 -2.18
CA ASP A 83 3.99 -10.53 -0.85
C ASP A 83 3.57 -9.14 -0.33
N ILE A 84 2.90 -8.39 -1.21
CA ILE A 84 2.50 -7.01 -0.99
C ILE A 84 1.18 -6.95 -0.21
N VAL A 85 1.13 -6.12 0.83
CA VAL A 85 -0.07 -5.90 1.63
C VAL A 85 -0.38 -4.40 1.69
N GLY A 86 -1.61 -4.03 1.34
CA GLY A 86 -2.13 -2.69 1.54
C GLY A 86 -2.62 -2.51 2.96
N LEU A 87 -2.21 -1.42 3.62
CA LEU A 87 -2.61 -1.04 4.98
C LEU A 87 -3.52 0.19 4.87
N ALA A 88 -4.80 0.08 5.25
CA ALA A 88 -5.82 1.13 5.11
C ALA A 88 -6.45 1.51 6.45
#